data_AF-A0A7V2SK43-F1
#
_entry.id   AF-A0A7V2SK43-F1
#
_cell.length_a   1.000
_cell.length_b   1.000
_cell.length_c   1.000
_cell.angle_alpha   90.00
_cell.angle_beta   90.00
_cell.angle_gamma   90.00
#
_symmetry.space_group_name_H-M   'P 1'
#
loop_
_entity.id
_entity.type
_entity.pdbx_description
1 polymer ?
#
loop_
_entity_poly.entity_id
_entity_poly.type
_entity_poly.pdbx_seq_one_letter_code
_entity_poly.pdbx_strand_id
1 'polypeptide(L)'
;MYNKAFKRSHDVYDRTVERKNSRSRNPVVLARLSELHREFESDLRQRDENNPDWGVFSQFNIEVFSSFADAKHVWEQFEEDAACFVYQRFAFCRTWYETVGRKDTTALHIVAVHDLTGATLMLLPLCIEKTRFATVLKFIGDGMADYLSPLVQDDFAKNIAPDQYNLLWQNILSTIEEKIDLVWLNRQTNSIVGVKNPVTMLDGFDFISSSHALNFPPAVNWTRCARTLRSGQTTKKIARRFSKLATVGKVEFVEITDRQQRQQHLDRLLTMKVANLNDAGILHRMDKPEIRQFYSGLVDDAVLQENLCQFELLCGGKTIASA
;
A
#
# COMPACT_ATOMS: atom_id res chain seq x y z
N MET A 1 24.23 32.33 28.91
CA MET A 1 25.13 31.33 29.52
C MET A 1 24.93 30.02 28.79
N TYR A 2 26.01 29.32 28.42
CA TYR A 2 26.13 28.23 27.42
C TYR A 2 26.35 28.68 25.96
N ASN A 3 27.37 29.52 25.83
CA ASN A 3 28.19 29.74 24.65
C ASN A 3 29.28 28.64 24.62
N LYS A 4 29.94 28.39 23.48
CA LYS A 4 31.35 27.94 23.46
C LYS A 4 31.71 26.59 24.13
N ALA A 5 30.99 25.51 23.81
CA ALA A 5 31.62 24.17 23.72
C ALA A 5 31.88 23.81 22.26
N PHE A 6 32.43 24.79 21.55
CA PHE A 6 33.13 24.61 20.29
C PHE A 6 34.35 23.73 20.58
N LYS A 7 34.61 22.77 19.68
CA LYS A 7 35.95 22.25 19.37
C LYS A 7 36.74 21.61 20.52
N ARG A 8 36.84 20.27 20.49
CA ARG A 8 38.12 19.51 20.42
C ARG A 8 37.90 18.05 20.80
N SER A 9 37.91 17.17 19.79
CA SER A 9 38.67 15.91 19.74
C SER A 9 38.10 15.05 18.60
N HIS A 10 38.75 15.02 17.43
CA HIS A 10 39.73 14.00 17.02
C HIS A 10 39.04 12.65 16.80
N ASP A 11 39.25 11.88 15.73
CA ASP A 11 39.95 11.99 14.45
C ASP A 11 39.72 10.58 13.88
N VAL A 12 39.04 10.40 12.75
CA VAL A 12 39.25 9.17 11.96
C VAL A 12 39.11 9.53 10.48
N TYR A 13 40.28 9.59 9.84
CA TYR A 13 40.43 9.41 8.40
C TYR A 13 40.14 7.94 8.06
N ASP A 14 39.32 7.69 7.04
CA ASP A 14 39.36 6.42 6.31
C ASP A 14 39.75 6.66 4.85
N ARG A 15 40.93 6.15 4.50
CA ARG A 15 41.48 6.05 3.14
C ARG A 15 42.11 4.67 3.02
N THR A 16 41.39 3.70 2.47
CA THR A 16 41.94 2.60 1.67
C THR A 16 40.77 1.76 1.11
N VAL A 17 40.70 1.30 -0.13
CA VAL A 17 41.45 1.50 -1.37
C VAL A 17 40.57 0.89 -2.48
N GLU A 18 40.62 1.50 -3.67
CA GLU A 18 40.02 1.00 -4.90
C GLU A 18 40.62 -0.33 -5.41
N ARG A 19 39.76 -1.12 -6.08
CA ARG A 19 40.02 -1.97 -7.27
C ARG A 19 40.82 -3.28 -7.14
N LYS A 20 40.15 -4.43 -7.37
CA LYS A 20 40.13 -5.19 -8.66
C LYS A 20 39.46 -6.58 -8.52
N ASN A 21 38.76 -6.97 -9.58
CA ASN A 21 38.26 -8.32 -9.88
C ASN A 21 39.34 -9.42 -9.77
N SER A 22 38.99 -10.60 -9.28
CA SER A 22 39.25 -11.87 -10.00
C SER A 22 38.37 -13.02 -9.49
N ARG A 23 37.86 -13.82 -10.43
CA ARG A 23 37.15 -15.08 -10.18
C ARG A 23 38.15 -16.13 -9.65
N SER A 24 37.89 -16.69 -8.48
CA SER A 24 37.99 -18.14 -8.25
C SER A 24 37.17 -18.49 -7.01
N ARG A 25 36.31 -19.52 -7.13
CA ARG A 25 35.53 -20.04 -6.00
C ARG A 25 36.51 -20.70 -5.03
N ASN A 26 36.81 -20.04 -3.92
CA ASN A 26 37.69 -20.58 -2.90
C ASN A 26 36.92 -21.72 -2.17
N PRO A 27 37.34 -22.99 -2.32
CA PRO A 27 36.65 -24.12 -1.71
C PRO A 27 36.63 -24.07 -0.18
N VAL A 28 37.55 -23.32 0.44
CA VAL A 28 37.56 -23.09 1.89
C VAL A 28 36.39 -22.20 2.32
N VAL A 29 35.99 -21.23 1.49
CA VAL A 29 34.84 -20.36 1.77
C VAL A 29 33.52 -21.12 1.60
N LEU A 30 33.43 -22.00 0.59
CA LEU A 30 32.25 -22.86 0.42
C LEU A 30 32.13 -23.90 1.53
N ALA A 31 33.25 -24.48 1.98
CA ALA A 31 33.27 -25.36 3.14
C ALA A 31 32.82 -24.62 4.40
N ARG A 32 33.30 -23.38 4.61
CA ARG A 32 32.91 -22.55 5.75
C ARG A 32 31.44 -22.13 5.70
N LEU A 33 30.89 -21.82 4.53
CA LEU A 33 29.45 -21.53 4.36
C LEU A 33 28.58 -22.77 4.59
N SER A 34 29.04 -23.95 4.18
CA SER A 34 28.33 -25.22 4.40
C SER A 34 28.40 -25.68 5.86
N GLU A 35 29.45 -25.27 6.58
CA GLU A 35 29.64 -25.49 8.01
C GLU A 35 28.78 -24.50 8.82
N LEU A 36 28.79 -23.21 8.46
CA LEU A 36 27.88 -22.18 9.02
C LEU A 36 26.40 -22.52 8.79
N HIS A 37 26.04 -23.05 7.63
CA HIS A 37 24.67 -23.48 7.36
C HIS A 37 24.27 -24.69 8.23
N ARG A 38 25.20 -25.62 8.50
CA ARG A 38 24.95 -26.75 9.43
C ARG A 38 24.91 -26.32 10.89
N GLU A 39 25.74 -25.37 11.29
CA GLU A 39 25.70 -24.74 12.63
C GLU A 39 24.38 -23.97 12.82
N PHE A 40 23.91 -23.24 11.80
CA PHE A 40 22.63 -22.56 11.82
C PHE A 40 21.44 -23.53 11.91
N GLU A 41 21.43 -24.61 11.13
CA GLU A 41 20.42 -25.68 11.22
C GLU A 41 20.43 -26.39 12.58
N SER A 42 21.61 -26.60 13.16
CA SER A 42 21.80 -27.17 14.50
C SER A 42 21.25 -26.24 15.58
N ASP A 43 21.56 -24.95 15.52
CA ASP A 43 21.12 -23.94 16.47
C ASP A 43 19.60 -23.68 16.36
N LEU A 44 19.03 -23.77 15.16
CA LEU A 44 17.58 -23.75 14.95
C LEU A 44 16.91 -24.93 15.63
N ARG A 45 17.45 -26.15 15.46
CA ARG A 45 16.92 -27.37 16.11
C ARG A 45 17.07 -27.36 17.63
N GLN A 46 18.15 -26.80 18.17
CA GLN A 46 18.34 -26.67 19.62
C GLN A 46 17.47 -25.59 20.26
N ARG A 47 17.11 -24.53 19.51
CA ARG A 47 16.16 -23.49 19.98
C ARG A 47 14.71 -23.95 19.93
N ASP A 48 14.40 -24.97 19.12
CA ASP A 48 13.07 -25.59 18.95
C ASP A 48 12.59 -26.32 20.23
N GLU A 49 13.50 -26.86 21.05
CA GLU A 49 13.12 -27.73 22.19
C GLU A 49 12.70 -26.97 23.46
N ASN A 50 12.88 -25.65 23.57
CA ASN A 50 12.76 -24.92 24.85
C ASN A 50 11.72 -23.78 24.89
N ASN A 51 10.82 -23.64 23.92
CA ASN A 51 9.74 -22.64 24.01
C ASN A 51 8.41 -23.11 23.38
N PRO A 52 7.37 -23.42 24.17
CA PRO A 52 6.17 -24.10 23.69
C PRO A 52 5.16 -23.23 22.90
N ASP A 53 5.44 -21.94 22.65
CA ASP A 53 4.48 -20.99 22.02
C ASP A 53 4.91 -20.43 20.65
N TRP A 54 5.86 -21.06 19.94
CA TRP A 54 6.20 -20.65 18.57
C TRP A 54 5.57 -21.61 17.57
N GLY A 55 4.53 -21.16 16.88
CA GLY A 55 4.00 -21.86 15.71
C GLY A 55 5.14 -22.12 14.72
N VAL A 56 5.39 -23.38 14.41
CA VAL A 56 6.41 -23.82 13.46
C VAL A 56 5.99 -23.35 12.06
N PHE A 57 6.38 -22.14 11.67
CA PHE A 57 6.11 -21.60 10.32
C PHE A 57 7.09 -22.13 9.25
N SER A 58 7.68 -23.32 9.42
CA SER A 58 8.79 -23.77 8.59
C SER A 58 8.41 -24.39 7.24
N GLN A 59 7.13 -24.41 6.85
CA GLN A 59 6.71 -24.72 5.48
C GLN A 59 5.43 -23.94 5.12
N PHE A 60 5.52 -23.06 4.12
CA PHE A 60 4.36 -22.35 3.54
C PHE A 60 3.95 -23.02 2.24
N ASN A 61 2.65 -23.08 1.97
CA ASN A 61 2.12 -23.44 0.67
C ASN A 61 1.87 -22.16 -0.14
N ILE A 62 2.46 -22.07 -1.34
CA ILE A 62 2.30 -20.91 -2.23
C ILE A 62 1.38 -21.33 -3.38
N GLU A 63 0.28 -20.61 -3.51
CA GLU A 63 -0.66 -20.74 -4.61
C GLU A 63 -0.61 -19.49 -5.49
N VAL A 64 -0.60 -19.69 -6.81
CA VAL A 64 -0.49 -18.60 -7.79
C VAL A 64 -1.68 -18.63 -8.73
N PHE A 65 -2.31 -17.47 -8.89
CA PHE A 65 -3.44 -17.27 -9.79
C PHE A 65 -3.07 -16.29 -10.91
N SER A 66 -3.39 -16.67 -12.14
CA SER A 66 -3.20 -15.84 -13.33
C SER A 66 -4.50 -15.12 -13.77
N SER A 67 -5.58 -15.26 -13.00
CA SER A 67 -6.85 -14.60 -13.26
C SER A 67 -7.56 -14.18 -11.97
N PHE A 68 -8.37 -13.12 -12.03
CA PHE A 68 -9.25 -12.74 -10.93
C PHE A 68 -10.34 -13.78 -10.67
N ALA A 69 -10.76 -14.54 -11.69
CA ALA A 69 -11.80 -15.55 -11.53
C ALA A 69 -11.34 -16.67 -10.59
N ASP A 70 -10.11 -17.14 -10.78
CA ASP A 70 -9.54 -18.23 -9.97
C ASP A 70 -9.21 -17.76 -8.55
N ALA A 71 -8.70 -16.53 -8.41
CA ALA A 71 -8.34 -15.97 -7.11
C ALA A 71 -9.55 -15.53 -6.26
N LYS A 72 -10.74 -15.38 -6.88
CA LYS A 72 -11.90 -14.69 -6.27
C LYS A 72 -12.27 -15.23 -4.89
N HIS A 73 -12.42 -16.55 -4.79
CA HIS A 73 -12.91 -17.16 -3.55
C HIS A 73 -11.94 -16.97 -2.38
N VAL A 74 -10.66 -17.30 -2.59
CA VAL A 74 -9.61 -17.15 -1.57
C VAL A 74 -9.45 -15.68 -1.19
N TRP A 75 -9.49 -14.76 -2.17
CA TRP A 75 -9.30 -13.34 -1.93
C TRP A 75 -10.45 -12.73 -1.12
N GLU A 76 -11.69 -12.91 -1.57
CA GLU A 76 -12.88 -12.36 -0.91
C GLU A 76 -13.02 -12.92 0.52
N GLN A 77 -12.75 -14.22 0.73
CA GLN A 77 -12.76 -14.80 2.06
C GLN A 77 -11.67 -14.22 2.96
N PHE A 78 -10.45 -14.07 2.44
CA PHE A 78 -9.33 -13.61 3.25
C PHE A 78 -9.42 -12.12 3.60
N GLU A 79 -9.96 -11.28 2.72
CA GLU A 79 -10.05 -9.84 2.97
C GLU A 79 -11.08 -9.42 4.05
N GLU A 80 -11.94 -10.33 4.49
CA GLU A 80 -12.85 -10.09 5.62
C GLU A 80 -12.08 -9.92 6.94
N ASP A 81 -11.06 -10.75 7.15
CA ASP A 81 -10.27 -10.79 8.39
C ASP A 81 -8.84 -10.21 8.24
N ALA A 82 -8.34 -10.10 7.02
CA ALA A 82 -6.99 -9.60 6.77
C ALA A 82 -6.87 -8.08 6.97
N ALA A 83 -5.73 -7.66 7.52
CA ALA A 83 -5.35 -6.27 7.50
C ALA A 83 -5.05 -5.83 6.06
N CYS A 84 -5.84 -4.89 5.55
CA CYS A 84 -5.70 -4.37 4.20
C CYS A 84 -6.30 -2.95 4.09
N PHE A 85 -5.80 -2.15 3.14
CA PHE A 85 -6.48 -0.92 2.75
C PHE A 85 -7.51 -1.21 1.65
N VAL A 86 -8.36 -0.22 1.34
CA VAL A 86 -9.32 -0.32 0.22
C VAL A 86 -8.64 -0.68 -1.11
N TYR A 87 -7.37 -0.29 -1.26
CA TYR A 87 -6.56 -0.51 -2.47
C TYR A 87 -6.21 -1.98 -2.74
N GLN A 88 -6.33 -2.85 -1.74
CA GLN A 88 -6.06 -4.30 -1.84
C GLN A 88 -7.34 -5.14 -1.93
N ARG A 89 -8.52 -4.52 -1.79
CA ARG A 89 -9.81 -5.21 -1.93
C ARG A 89 -9.94 -5.80 -3.32
N PHE A 90 -10.52 -6.99 -3.42
CA PHE A 90 -10.73 -7.69 -4.69
C PHE A 90 -11.43 -6.80 -5.72
N ALA A 91 -12.52 -6.13 -5.29
CA ALA A 91 -13.27 -5.20 -6.12
C ALA A 91 -12.42 -4.06 -6.69
N PHE A 92 -11.52 -3.47 -5.88
CA PHE A 92 -10.63 -2.39 -6.31
C PHE A 92 -9.60 -2.91 -7.34
N CYS A 93 -8.91 -4.00 -7.00
CA CYS A 93 -7.87 -4.58 -7.86
C CYS A 93 -8.43 -5.07 -9.20
N ARG A 94 -9.60 -5.73 -9.18
CA ARG A 94 -10.29 -6.18 -10.40
C ARG A 94 -10.69 -5.00 -11.27
N THR A 95 -11.36 -4.00 -10.69
CA THR A 95 -11.81 -2.80 -11.41
C THR A 95 -10.63 -2.04 -12.00
N TRP A 96 -9.52 -1.91 -11.24
CA TRP A 96 -8.29 -1.31 -11.75
C TRP A 96 -7.77 -2.06 -12.96
N TYR A 97 -7.67 -3.38 -12.89
CA TYR A 97 -7.18 -4.19 -13.99
C TYR A 97 -8.08 -4.03 -15.21
N GLU A 98 -9.39 -4.22 -15.08
CA GLU A 98 -10.34 -4.15 -16.20
C GLU A 98 -10.39 -2.81 -16.93
N THR A 99 -9.91 -1.73 -16.30
CA THR A 99 -10.02 -0.36 -16.83
C THR A 99 -8.65 0.27 -17.13
N VAL A 100 -7.83 0.51 -16.11
CA VAL A 100 -6.56 1.26 -16.22
C VAL A 100 -5.37 0.32 -16.43
N GLY A 101 -5.42 -0.87 -15.84
CA GLY A 101 -4.30 -1.79 -15.74
C GLY A 101 -4.16 -2.80 -16.88
N ARG A 102 -5.25 -3.12 -17.59
CA ARG A 102 -5.26 -4.15 -18.63
C ARG A 102 -4.59 -3.64 -19.90
N LYS A 103 -3.36 -4.07 -20.06
CA LYS A 103 -2.55 -3.92 -21.27
C LYS A 103 -2.14 -5.31 -21.73
N ASP A 104 -1.90 -5.48 -23.03
CA ASP A 104 -1.37 -6.74 -23.58
C ASP A 104 -0.01 -7.12 -22.95
N THR A 105 0.66 -6.15 -22.33
CA THR A 105 1.93 -6.32 -21.65
C THR A 105 1.81 -6.65 -20.16
N THR A 106 0.61 -6.78 -19.61
CA THR A 106 0.39 -6.96 -18.16
C THR A 106 -0.27 -8.31 -17.86
N ALA A 107 0.50 -9.21 -17.27
CA ALA A 107 0.04 -10.51 -16.79
C ALA A 107 -0.23 -10.47 -15.28
N LEU A 108 -1.32 -11.09 -14.82
CA LEU A 108 -1.61 -11.23 -13.40
C LEU A 108 -0.71 -12.32 -12.80
N HIS A 109 -0.24 -12.09 -11.58
CA HIS A 109 0.55 -13.04 -10.79
C HIS A 109 0.11 -12.94 -9.33
N ILE A 110 -1.16 -13.21 -9.06
CA ILE A 110 -1.73 -13.05 -7.72
C ILE A 110 -1.25 -14.23 -6.88
N VAL A 111 -0.69 -13.95 -5.69
CA VAL A 111 -0.09 -14.99 -4.85
C VAL A 111 -0.83 -15.11 -3.53
N ALA A 112 -1.27 -16.30 -3.17
CA ALA A 112 -1.75 -16.62 -1.82
C ALA A 112 -0.71 -17.49 -1.10
N VAL A 113 -0.43 -17.15 0.15
CA VAL A 113 0.45 -17.90 1.04
C VAL A 113 -0.41 -18.51 2.13
N HIS A 114 -0.38 -19.82 2.22
CA HIS A 114 -1.13 -20.61 3.19
C HIS A 114 -0.19 -21.31 4.16
N ASP A 115 -0.68 -21.60 5.37
CA ASP A 115 -0.02 -22.53 6.27
C ASP A 115 -0.23 -23.99 5.81
N LEU A 116 0.30 -24.94 6.60
CA LEU A 116 0.15 -26.38 6.34
C LEU A 116 -1.28 -26.91 6.57
N THR A 117 -2.12 -26.16 7.28
CA THR A 117 -3.53 -26.50 7.51
C THR A 117 -4.43 -26.02 6.37
N GLY A 118 -3.91 -25.14 5.50
CA GLY A 118 -4.64 -24.51 4.39
C GLY A 118 -5.22 -23.15 4.74
N ALA A 119 -4.90 -22.57 5.90
CA ALA A 119 -5.33 -21.23 6.26
C ALA A 119 -4.48 -20.18 5.52
N THR A 120 -5.14 -19.21 4.88
CA THR A 120 -4.46 -18.09 4.20
C THR A 120 -3.85 -17.14 5.22
N LEU A 121 -2.55 -16.88 5.09
CA LEU A 121 -1.78 -16.00 5.98
C LEU A 121 -1.45 -14.66 5.32
N MET A 122 -1.31 -14.65 4.01
CA MET A 122 -0.98 -13.46 3.22
C MET A 122 -1.45 -13.63 1.78
N LEU A 123 -1.94 -12.54 1.18
CA LEU A 123 -2.25 -12.47 -0.25
C LEU A 123 -1.55 -11.26 -0.86
N LEU A 124 -0.86 -11.46 -1.98
CA LEU A 124 -0.15 -10.43 -2.71
C LEU A 124 -0.82 -10.16 -4.06
N PRO A 125 -1.48 -9.00 -4.21
CA PRO A 125 -2.06 -8.55 -5.47
C PRO A 125 -0.98 -8.16 -6.49
N LEU A 126 -0.24 -9.11 -7.07
CA LEU A 126 0.86 -8.80 -7.99
C LEU A 126 0.47 -8.95 -9.47
N CYS A 127 1.19 -8.21 -10.30
CA CYS A 127 1.18 -8.35 -11.75
C CYS A 127 2.59 -8.14 -12.30
N ILE A 128 2.82 -8.70 -13.48
CA ILE A 128 4.06 -8.58 -14.23
C ILE A 128 3.77 -7.69 -15.43
N GLU A 129 4.47 -6.56 -15.54
CA GLU A 129 4.36 -5.63 -16.67
C GLU A 129 5.62 -5.65 -17.53
N LYS A 130 5.47 -5.99 -18.81
CA LYS A 130 6.52 -5.87 -19.82
C LYS A 130 6.55 -4.46 -20.38
N THR A 131 7.58 -3.72 -20.01
CA THR A 131 7.85 -2.40 -20.61
C THR A 131 8.74 -2.56 -21.84
N ARG A 132 9.03 -1.45 -22.53
CA ARG A 132 9.98 -1.46 -23.67
C ARG A 132 11.39 -1.93 -23.28
N PHE A 133 11.78 -1.81 -22.01
CA PHE A 133 13.18 -2.02 -21.57
C PHE A 133 13.34 -3.05 -20.45
N ALA A 134 12.26 -3.45 -19.78
CA ALA A 134 12.31 -4.31 -18.60
C ALA A 134 10.99 -5.04 -18.37
N THR A 135 11.07 -6.23 -17.79
CA THR A 135 9.94 -6.96 -17.20
C THR A 135 9.89 -6.67 -15.70
N VAL A 136 8.79 -6.09 -15.24
CA VAL A 136 8.66 -5.55 -13.88
C VAL A 136 7.57 -6.28 -13.10
N LEU A 137 7.92 -6.85 -11.95
CA LEU A 137 6.95 -7.35 -10.97
C LEU A 137 6.51 -6.20 -10.06
N LYS A 138 5.21 -5.96 -9.93
CA LYS A 138 4.66 -4.88 -9.10
C LYS A 138 3.27 -5.21 -8.57
N PHE A 139 2.80 -4.44 -7.58
CA PHE A 139 1.42 -4.54 -7.11
C PHE A 139 0.42 -3.99 -8.15
N ILE A 140 -0.75 -4.62 -8.18
CA ILE A 140 -1.97 -4.17 -8.86
C ILE A 140 -2.44 -2.87 -8.19
N GLY A 141 -2.96 -1.92 -8.98
CA GLY A 141 -3.41 -0.62 -8.47
C GLY A 141 -2.42 0.52 -8.68
N ASP A 142 -1.28 0.26 -9.34
CA ASP A 142 -0.28 1.28 -9.62
C ASP A 142 -0.88 2.49 -10.37
N GLY A 143 -0.41 3.70 -10.03
CA GLY A 143 -1.00 4.97 -10.48
C GLY A 143 -2.36 5.37 -9.86
N MET A 144 -3.13 4.45 -9.26
CA MET A 144 -4.47 4.75 -8.69
C MET A 144 -4.56 4.56 -7.17
N ALA A 145 -3.66 3.77 -6.58
CA ALA A 145 -3.59 3.52 -5.14
C ALA A 145 -2.53 4.39 -4.46
N ASP A 146 -2.82 4.90 -3.27
CA ASP A 146 -1.82 5.60 -2.44
C ASP A 146 -0.92 4.64 -1.68
N TYR A 147 -1.45 3.47 -1.30
CA TYR A 147 -0.72 2.41 -0.61
C TYR A 147 -0.84 1.10 -1.38
N LEU A 148 0.31 0.52 -1.70
CA LEU A 148 0.40 -0.79 -2.35
C LEU A 148 0.99 -1.75 -1.34
N SER A 149 0.22 -2.73 -0.89
CA SER A 149 0.65 -3.68 0.14
C SER A 149 0.06 -5.07 -0.14
N PRO A 150 0.55 -6.11 0.54
CA PRO A 150 -0.21 -7.35 0.69
C PRO A 150 -1.46 -7.15 1.55
N LEU A 151 -2.35 -8.13 1.52
CA LEU A 151 -3.30 -8.42 2.60
C LEU A 151 -2.61 -9.38 3.55
N VAL A 152 -2.71 -9.16 4.86
CA VAL A 152 -1.95 -9.94 5.85
C VAL A 152 -2.80 -10.35 7.05
N GLN A 153 -2.60 -11.57 7.52
CA GLN A 153 -3.12 -12.02 8.81
C GLN A 153 -2.25 -11.45 9.94
N ASP A 154 -2.88 -10.98 11.01
CA ASP A 154 -2.23 -10.20 12.07
C ASP A 154 -1.16 -11.01 12.83
N ASP A 155 -1.48 -12.22 13.27
CA ASP A 155 -0.55 -13.06 14.02
C ASP A 155 0.66 -13.49 13.18
N PHE A 156 0.45 -13.79 11.90
CA PHE A 156 1.50 -14.07 10.94
C PHE A 156 2.46 -12.89 10.82
N ALA A 157 1.93 -11.68 10.58
CA ALA A 157 2.74 -10.48 10.43
C ALA A 157 3.51 -10.10 11.71
N LYS A 158 2.95 -10.40 12.89
CA LYS A 158 3.60 -10.19 14.19
C LYS A 158 4.75 -11.17 14.42
N ASN A 159 4.58 -12.43 14.03
CA ASN A 159 5.47 -13.52 14.45
C ASN A 159 6.50 -13.93 13.40
N ILE A 160 6.29 -13.63 12.11
CA ILE A 160 7.26 -13.99 11.07
C ILE A 160 8.59 -13.25 11.24
N ALA A 161 9.69 -14.02 11.32
CA ALA A 161 11.03 -13.48 11.41
C ALA A 161 11.52 -12.94 10.05
N PRO A 162 12.40 -11.92 10.01
CA PRO A 162 12.93 -11.38 8.76
C PRO A 162 13.55 -12.42 7.82
N ASP A 163 14.34 -13.37 8.35
CA ASP A 163 14.97 -14.41 7.54
C ASP A 163 13.94 -15.38 6.94
N GLN A 164 12.89 -15.70 7.68
CA GLN A 164 11.77 -16.52 7.20
C GLN A 164 10.99 -15.80 6.10
N TYR A 165 10.74 -14.50 6.27
CA TYR A 165 10.06 -13.70 5.24
C TYR A 165 10.92 -13.56 3.98
N ASN A 166 12.23 -13.36 4.13
CA ASN A 166 13.16 -13.34 2.99
C ASN A 166 13.16 -14.67 2.23
N LEU A 167 13.14 -15.80 2.93
CA LEU A 167 13.03 -17.12 2.30
C LEU A 167 11.68 -17.31 1.59
N LEU A 168 10.58 -16.93 2.24
CA LEU A 168 9.25 -16.94 1.63
C LEU A 168 9.21 -16.08 0.36
N TRP A 169 9.80 -14.88 0.40
CA TRP A 169 9.88 -14.00 -0.74
C TRP A 169 10.69 -14.62 -1.90
N GLN A 170 11.82 -15.26 -1.61
CA GLN A 170 12.58 -16.00 -2.61
C GLN A 170 11.77 -17.14 -3.25
N ASN A 171 10.97 -17.85 -2.44
CA ASN A 171 10.08 -18.90 -2.93
C ASN A 171 8.94 -18.33 -3.79
N ILE A 172 8.40 -17.16 -3.45
CA ILE A 172 7.41 -16.47 -4.29
C ILE A 172 8.03 -16.11 -5.64
N LEU A 173 9.25 -15.55 -5.65
CA LEU A 173 9.94 -15.21 -6.88
C LEU A 173 10.25 -16.43 -7.76
N SER A 174 10.51 -17.60 -7.16
CA SER A 174 10.78 -18.82 -7.93
C SER A 174 9.54 -19.42 -8.60
N THR A 175 8.33 -18.98 -8.22
CA THR A 175 7.08 -19.35 -8.93
C THR A 175 6.92 -18.65 -10.28
N ILE A 176 7.71 -17.61 -10.55
CA ILE A 176 7.61 -16.82 -11.77
C ILE A 176 8.48 -17.48 -12.86
N GLU A 177 7.84 -17.95 -13.93
CA GLU A 177 8.54 -18.57 -15.06
C GLU A 177 9.32 -17.55 -15.90
N GLU A 178 8.81 -16.32 -15.99
CA GLU A 178 9.42 -15.25 -16.78
C GLU A 178 10.63 -14.64 -16.07
N LYS A 179 11.61 -14.18 -16.85
CA LYS A 179 12.72 -13.40 -16.29
C LYS A 179 12.22 -12.02 -15.84
N ILE A 180 12.21 -11.80 -14.53
CA ILE A 180 11.97 -10.48 -13.94
C ILE A 180 13.28 -9.68 -13.93
N ASP A 181 13.26 -8.49 -14.53
CA ASP A 181 14.39 -7.57 -14.53
C ASP A 181 14.35 -6.62 -13.33
N LEU A 182 13.15 -6.31 -12.81
CA LEU A 182 12.94 -5.43 -11.67
C LEU A 182 11.75 -5.87 -10.82
N VAL A 183 11.95 -5.91 -9.50
CA VAL A 183 10.87 -5.97 -8.51
C VAL A 183 10.61 -4.55 -8.01
N TRP A 184 9.41 -4.01 -8.27
CA TRP A 184 9.05 -2.64 -7.94
C TRP A 184 7.89 -2.60 -6.93
N LEU A 185 8.24 -2.75 -5.64
CA LEU A 185 7.30 -2.67 -4.52
C LEU A 185 7.37 -1.28 -3.88
N ASN A 186 6.87 -0.25 -4.57
CA ASN A 186 6.84 1.12 -4.03
C ASN A 186 5.64 1.34 -3.10
N ARG A 187 5.58 2.52 -2.44
CA ARG A 187 4.45 2.95 -1.59
C ARG A 187 4.11 1.98 -0.46
N GLN A 188 5.16 1.39 0.12
CA GLN A 188 5.05 0.56 1.32
C GLN A 188 4.93 1.45 2.55
N THR A 189 3.92 1.17 3.37
CA THR A 189 3.82 1.71 4.72
C THR A 189 4.47 0.75 5.72
N ASN A 190 4.96 1.27 6.84
CA ASN A 190 5.49 0.44 7.93
C ASN A 190 4.42 -0.47 8.58
N SER A 191 3.16 -0.07 8.47
CA SER A 191 2.03 -0.85 8.95
C SER A 191 0.82 -0.78 8.01
N ILE A 192 0.04 -1.85 7.99
CA ILE A 192 -1.22 -2.00 7.27
C ILE A 192 -2.32 -2.05 8.33
N VAL A 193 -3.09 -0.98 8.49
CA VAL A 193 -4.18 -0.88 9.49
C VAL A 193 -3.73 -1.30 10.91
N GLY A 194 -2.52 -0.88 11.31
CA GLY A 194 -1.95 -1.19 12.63
C GLY A 194 -1.18 -2.51 12.72
N VAL A 195 -1.28 -3.39 11.71
CA VAL A 195 -0.50 -4.63 11.59
C VAL A 195 0.83 -4.34 10.90
N LYS A 196 1.92 -5.02 11.31
CA LYS A 196 3.25 -4.86 10.68
C LYS A 196 3.16 -5.21 9.19
N ASN A 197 3.76 -4.41 8.30
CA ASN A 197 3.86 -4.78 6.89
C ASN A 197 5.07 -5.72 6.67
N PRO A 198 4.89 -6.99 6.28
CA PRO A 198 6.01 -7.91 6.09
C PRO A 198 6.96 -7.47 4.96
N VAL A 199 6.47 -6.76 3.94
CA VAL A 199 7.30 -6.28 2.81
C VAL A 199 8.43 -5.35 3.28
N THR A 200 8.26 -4.65 4.40
CA THR A 200 9.30 -3.74 4.93
C THR A 200 10.46 -4.49 5.58
N MET A 201 10.41 -5.82 5.65
CA MET A 201 11.54 -6.66 6.06
C MET A 201 12.51 -6.94 4.91
N LEU A 202 12.11 -6.64 3.66
CA LEU A 202 13.00 -6.69 2.51
C LEU A 202 13.91 -5.46 2.49
N ASP A 203 15.09 -5.63 1.89
CA ASP A 203 15.97 -4.50 1.61
C ASP A 203 15.27 -3.50 0.69
N GLY A 204 15.32 -2.22 1.08
CA GLY A 204 14.68 -1.15 0.36
C GLY A 204 15.28 0.21 0.69
N PHE A 205 14.70 1.26 0.08
CA PHE A 205 15.08 2.63 0.36
C PHE A 205 13.87 3.39 0.87
N ASP A 206 14.09 4.23 1.87
CA ASP A 206 13.06 5.14 2.34
C ASP A 206 12.68 6.13 1.24
N PHE A 207 11.40 6.17 0.92
CA PHE A 207 10.85 7.22 0.07
C PHE A 207 10.35 8.35 0.96
N ILE A 208 11.05 9.48 0.95
CA ILE A 208 10.69 10.65 1.74
C ILE A 208 9.56 11.40 1.02
N SER A 209 8.33 11.04 1.35
CA SER A 209 7.13 11.82 1.04
C SER A 209 6.41 12.12 2.33
N SER A 210 6.07 13.39 2.55
CA SER A 210 5.30 13.82 3.71
C SER A 210 3.82 13.94 3.32
N SER A 211 2.95 13.23 4.03
CA SER A 211 1.51 13.43 3.97
C SER A 211 1.00 14.14 5.23
N HIS A 212 -0.17 14.77 5.14
CA HIS A 212 -0.85 15.30 6.29
C HIS A 212 -1.80 14.25 6.85
N ALA A 213 -1.52 13.76 8.06
CA ALA A 213 -2.42 12.89 8.80
C ALA A 213 -3.03 13.64 10.00
N LEU A 214 -4.29 13.33 10.31
CA LEU A 214 -4.96 13.79 11.51
C LEU A 214 -5.28 12.60 12.40
N ASN A 215 -4.69 12.59 13.60
CA ASN A 215 -5.04 11.60 14.61
C ASN A 215 -6.29 12.06 15.33
N PHE A 216 -7.43 11.42 15.02
CA PHE A 216 -8.69 11.71 15.69
C PHE A 216 -8.60 11.25 17.14
N PRO A 217 -8.70 12.16 18.13
CA PRO A 217 -8.71 11.75 19.52
C PRO A 217 -9.96 10.92 19.81
N PRO A 218 -9.88 9.94 20.72
CA PRO A 218 -11.06 9.32 21.29
C PRO A 218 -11.84 10.40 22.06
N ALA A 219 -12.84 10.99 21.42
CA ALA A 219 -13.60 12.11 21.95
C ALA A 219 -15.09 11.80 21.90
N VAL A 220 -15.78 12.07 23.01
CA VAL A 220 -17.21 11.82 23.21
C VAL A 220 -18.09 12.59 22.21
N ASN A 221 -17.60 13.72 21.66
CA ASN A 221 -18.31 14.49 20.65
C ASN A 221 -17.38 15.25 19.70
N TRP A 222 -17.96 15.64 18.56
CA TRP A 222 -17.30 16.39 17.49
C TRP A 222 -16.70 17.72 17.96
N THR A 223 -17.40 18.47 18.81
CA THR A 223 -16.93 19.80 19.27
C THR A 223 -15.60 19.72 19.99
N ARG A 224 -15.42 18.72 20.87
CA ARG A 224 -14.15 18.49 21.57
C ARG A 224 -13.08 18.00 20.60
N CYS A 225 -13.43 17.10 19.69
CA CYS A 225 -12.54 16.60 18.64
C CYS A 225 -12.00 17.75 17.77
N ALA A 226 -12.89 18.60 17.24
CA ALA A 226 -12.56 19.74 16.39
C ALA A 226 -11.64 20.75 17.07
N ARG A 227 -11.80 20.98 18.39
CA ARG A 227 -10.91 21.86 19.17
C ARG A 227 -9.49 21.29 19.33
N THR A 228 -9.37 19.98 19.43
CA THR A 228 -8.06 19.30 19.48
C THR A 228 -7.40 19.27 18.11
N LEU A 229 -8.17 19.01 17.05
CA LEU A 229 -7.66 18.87 15.69
C LEU A 229 -7.28 20.20 15.03
N ARG A 230 -7.83 21.34 15.49
CA ARG A 230 -7.65 22.64 14.83
C ARG A 230 -7.37 23.75 15.83
N SER A 231 -6.41 24.60 15.48
CA SER A 231 -6.16 25.83 16.23
C SER A 231 -7.36 26.78 16.18
N GLY A 232 -7.53 27.61 17.20
CA GLY A 232 -8.58 28.63 17.23
C GLY A 232 -8.49 29.60 16.04
N GLN A 233 -7.29 29.84 15.49
CA GLN A 233 -7.10 30.65 14.29
C GLN A 233 -7.67 29.98 13.04
N THR A 234 -7.39 28.69 12.83
CA THR A 234 -7.94 27.91 11.71
C THR A 234 -9.47 27.85 11.79
N THR A 235 -10.02 27.62 12.98
CA THR A 235 -11.48 27.59 13.22
C THR A 235 -12.12 28.93 12.88
N LYS A 236 -11.57 30.06 13.35
CA LYS A 236 -12.05 31.41 13.00
C LYS A 236 -11.97 31.69 11.48
N LYS A 237 -10.88 31.25 10.83
CA LYS A 237 -10.70 31.42 9.37
C LYS A 237 -11.76 30.65 8.58
N ILE A 238 -12.06 29.41 8.97
CA ILE A 238 -13.12 28.59 8.37
C ILE A 238 -14.48 29.26 8.59
N ALA A 239 -14.81 29.65 9.83
CA ALA A 239 -16.06 30.33 10.13
C ALA A 239 -16.26 31.59 9.28
N ARG A 240 -15.23 32.44 9.16
CA ARG A 240 -15.27 33.64 8.31
C ARG A 240 -15.52 33.32 6.83
N ARG A 241 -14.95 32.22 6.31
CA ARG A 241 -15.20 31.77 4.92
C ARG A 241 -16.65 31.34 4.73
N PHE A 242 -17.19 30.56 5.66
CA PHE A 242 -18.61 30.15 5.62
C PHE A 242 -19.55 31.35 5.75
N SER A 243 -19.27 32.31 6.66
CA SER A 243 -20.07 33.54 6.76
C SER A 243 -20.05 34.35 5.46
N LYS A 244 -18.90 34.44 4.77
CA LYS A 244 -18.81 35.12 3.48
C LYS A 244 -19.56 34.36 2.37
N LEU A 245 -19.55 33.03 2.39
CA LEU A 245 -20.35 32.24 1.44
C LEU A 245 -21.86 32.44 1.69
N ALA A 246 -22.27 32.49 2.96
CA ALA A 246 -23.66 32.69 3.34
C ALA A 246 -24.24 34.06 2.90
N THR A 247 -23.41 35.07 2.62
CA THR A 247 -23.88 36.33 2.03
C THR A 247 -24.23 36.21 0.55
N VAL A 248 -23.76 35.16 -0.14
CA VAL A 248 -24.04 34.90 -1.56
C VAL A 248 -25.28 34.03 -1.71
N GLY A 249 -25.48 33.07 -0.81
CA GLY A 249 -26.66 32.20 -0.80
C GLY A 249 -26.62 31.18 0.33
N LYS A 250 -27.68 30.40 0.46
CA LYS A 250 -27.75 29.29 1.44
C LYS A 250 -26.63 28.29 1.16
N VAL A 251 -25.83 27.98 2.17
CA VAL A 251 -24.74 26.99 2.08
C VAL A 251 -25.23 25.65 2.64
N GLU A 252 -25.10 24.58 1.86
CA GLU A 252 -25.58 23.24 2.21
C GLU A 252 -24.48 22.21 1.96
N PHE A 253 -24.29 21.29 2.91
CA PHE A 253 -23.39 20.14 2.76
C PHE A 253 -24.27 18.90 2.60
N VAL A 254 -24.12 18.20 1.48
CA VAL A 254 -25.00 17.10 1.07
C VAL A 254 -24.17 15.85 0.89
N GLU A 255 -24.58 14.76 1.55
CA GLU A 255 -24.04 13.43 1.28
C GLU A 255 -24.88 12.75 0.19
N ILE A 256 -24.20 12.17 -0.80
CA ILE A 256 -24.83 11.48 -1.92
C ILE A 256 -24.90 9.98 -1.60
N THR A 257 -26.08 9.52 -1.19
CA THR A 257 -26.32 8.13 -0.78
C THR A 257 -27.03 7.31 -1.85
N ASP A 258 -27.85 7.92 -2.70
CA ASP A 258 -28.57 7.22 -3.76
C ASP A 258 -27.64 6.76 -4.88
N ARG A 259 -27.77 5.49 -5.28
CA ARG A 259 -26.89 4.86 -6.28
C ARG A 259 -26.90 5.59 -7.63
N GLN A 260 -28.05 6.01 -8.13
CA GLN A 260 -28.14 6.70 -9.42
C GLN A 260 -27.54 8.10 -9.31
N GLN A 261 -27.77 8.79 -8.19
CA GLN A 261 -27.17 10.11 -7.93
C GLN A 261 -25.65 10.03 -7.77
N ARG A 262 -25.10 8.94 -7.22
CA ARG A 262 -23.64 8.77 -7.07
C ARG A 262 -22.90 8.76 -8.41
N GLN A 263 -23.48 8.16 -9.46
CA GLN A 263 -22.90 8.19 -10.80
C GLN A 263 -22.93 9.59 -11.41
N GLN A 264 -24.08 10.28 -11.30
CA GLN A 264 -24.20 11.66 -11.78
C GLN A 264 -23.29 12.62 -10.99
N HIS A 265 -23.08 12.35 -9.71
CA HIS A 265 -22.15 13.08 -8.88
C HIS A 265 -20.69 12.84 -9.28
N LEU A 266 -20.30 11.59 -9.55
CA LEU A 266 -18.96 11.26 -10.03
C LEU A 266 -18.59 12.04 -11.30
N ASP A 267 -19.51 12.12 -12.26
CA ASP A 267 -19.28 12.87 -13.50
C ASP A 267 -19.00 14.35 -13.25
N ARG A 268 -19.72 14.97 -12.31
CA ARG A 268 -19.50 16.35 -11.89
C ARG A 268 -18.16 16.50 -11.19
N LEU A 269 -17.83 15.59 -10.27
CA LEU A 269 -16.57 15.59 -9.53
C LEU A 269 -15.37 15.50 -10.49
N LEU A 270 -15.39 14.55 -11.44
CA LEU A 270 -14.32 14.40 -12.42
C LEU A 270 -14.19 15.62 -13.33
N THR A 271 -15.31 16.19 -13.78
CA THR A 271 -15.32 17.42 -14.57
C THR A 271 -14.66 18.58 -13.82
N MET A 272 -15.05 18.78 -12.55
CA MET A 272 -14.45 19.80 -11.68
C MET A 272 -12.97 19.53 -11.41
N LYS A 273 -12.59 18.27 -11.19
CA LYS A 273 -11.20 17.88 -10.94
C LYS A 273 -10.31 18.19 -12.15
N VAL A 274 -10.75 17.84 -13.35
CA VAL A 274 -10.02 18.12 -14.60
C VAL A 274 -9.88 19.62 -14.83
N ALA A 275 -10.97 20.39 -14.68
CA ALA A 275 -10.92 21.85 -14.80
C ALA A 275 -9.92 22.48 -13.81
N ASN A 276 -9.97 22.07 -12.53
CA ASN A 276 -9.06 22.56 -11.50
C ASN A 276 -7.58 22.25 -11.78
N LEU A 277 -7.29 21.05 -12.31
CA LEU A 277 -5.91 20.67 -12.64
C LEU A 277 -5.40 21.45 -13.86
N ASN A 278 -6.24 21.67 -14.87
CA ASN A 278 -5.92 22.48 -16.04
C ASN A 278 -5.65 23.94 -15.67
N ASP A 279 -6.52 24.55 -14.85
CA ASP A 279 -6.36 25.93 -14.38
C ASP A 279 -5.07 26.09 -13.55
N ALA A 280 -4.67 25.05 -12.82
CA ALA A 280 -3.43 25.01 -12.06
C ALA A 280 -2.18 24.70 -12.93
N GLY A 281 -2.35 24.38 -14.21
CA GLY A 281 -1.25 24.00 -15.10
C GLY A 281 -0.58 22.66 -14.73
N ILE A 282 -1.30 21.77 -14.05
CA ILE A 282 -0.77 20.48 -13.58
C ILE A 282 -0.97 19.43 -14.67
N LEU A 283 0.11 18.78 -15.11
CA LEU A 283 0.02 17.65 -16.04
C LEU A 283 -0.69 16.47 -15.38
N HIS A 284 -1.70 15.91 -16.04
CA HIS A 284 -2.50 14.80 -15.52
C HIS A 284 -3.03 13.88 -16.61
N ARG A 285 -3.63 12.76 -16.18
CA ARG A 285 -4.39 11.82 -17.03
C ARG A 285 -5.85 11.67 -16.63
N MET A 286 -6.35 12.50 -15.71
CA MET A 286 -7.71 12.41 -15.15
C MET A 286 -8.84 12.55 -16.19
N ASP A 287 -8.54 13.10 -17.36
CA ASP A 287 -9.44 13.26 -18.50
C ASP A 287 -9.61 11.98 -19.33
N LYS A 288 -8.82 10.93 -19.04
CA LYS A 288 -8.84 9.70 -19.82
C LYS A 288 -10.08 8.85 -19.53
N PRO A 289 -10.68 8.21 -20.56
CA PRO A 289 -11.89 7.42 -20.39
C PRO A 289 -11.68 6.22 -19.46
N GLU A 290 -10.51 5.60 -19.47
CA GLU A 290 -10.18 4.49 -18.56
C GLU A 290 -10.25 4.89 -17.07
N ILE A 291 -9.87 6.13 -16.74
CA ILE A 291 -9.94 6.62 -15.36
C ILE A 291 -11.39 6.87 -14.95
N ARG A 292 -12.22 7.40 -15.85
CA ARG A 292 -13.66 7.54 -15.58
C ARG A 292 -14.33 6.19 -15.38
N GLN A 293 -14.02 5.21 -16.23
CA GLN A 293 -14.53 3.84 -16.11
C GLN A 293 -14.11 3.21 -14.78
N PHE A 294 -12.86 3.42 -14.37
CA PHE A 294 -12.37 2.94 -13.08
C PHE A 294 -13.23 3.45 -11.92
N TYR A 295 -13.37 4.77 -11.76
CA TYR A 295 -14.17 5.33 -10.67
C TYR A 295 -15.65 4.95 -10.78
N SER A 296 -16.21 4.86 -11.99
CA SER A 296 -17.58 4.42 -12.22
C SER A 296 -17.79 2.99 -11.70
N GLY A 297 -16.84 2.09 -11.96
CA GLY A 297 -16.86 0.72 -11.47
C GLY A 297 -16.77 0.65 -9.94
N LEU A 298 -15.93 1.47 -9.31
CA LEU A 298 -15.85 1.54 -7.84
C LEU A 298 -17.15 2.04 -7.22
N VAL A 299 -17.81 3.03 -7.84
CA VAL A 299 -19.09 3.58 -7.36
C VAL A 299 -20.22 2.55 -7.48
N ASP A 300 -20.17 1.66 -8.48
CA ASP A 300 -21.19 0.63 -8.72
C ASP A 300 -21.00 -0.65 -7.90
N ASP A 301 -19.81 -0.86 -7.33
CA ASP A 301 -19.48 -2.04 -6.55
C ASP A 301 -20.10 -2.00 -5.15
N ALA A 302 -20.94 -2.99 -4.85
CA ALA A 302 -21.73 -3.01 -3.61
C ALA A 302 -20.86 -3.10 -2.34
N VAL A 303 -19.72 -3.80 -2.39
CA VAL A 303 -18.83 -3.97 -1.24
C VAL A 303 -18.10 -2.66 -0.94
N LEU A 304 -17.64 -1.97 -1.99
CA LEU A 304 -16.97 -0.69 -1.83
C LEU A 304 -17.91 0.44 -1.44
N GLN A 305 -19.20 0.36 -1.78
CA GLN A 305 -20.19 1.38 -1.44
C GLN A 305 -20.35 1.62 0.07
N GLU A 306 -20.07 0.62 0.91
CA GLU A 306 -20.09 0.78 2.38
C GLU A 306 -18.93 1.64 2.89
N ASN A 307 -17.84 1.71 2.12
CA ASN A 307 -16.62 2.43 2.47
C ASN A 307 -16.40 3.70 1.62
N LEU A 308 -17.28 3.96 0.64
CA LEU A 308 -17.21 5.09 -0.27
C LEU A 308 -18.26 6.15 0.12
N CYS A 309 -17.77 7.32 0.51
CA CYS A 309 -18.61 8.48 0.76
C CYS A 309 -18.42 9.52 -0.34
N GLN A 310 -19.50 10.21 -0.70
CA GLN A 310 -19.51 11.26 -1.71
C GLN A 310 -20.23 12.48 -1.16
N PHE A 311 -19.62 13.66 -1.29
CA PHE A 311 -20.15 14.88 -0.70
C PHE A 311 -20.15 16.06 -1.68
N GLU A 312 -21.19 16.87 -1.58
CA GLU A 312 -21.28 18.16 -2.26
C GLU A 312 -21.40 19.32 -1.28
N LEU A 313 -20.77 20.43 -1.62
CA LEU A 313 -21.02 21.72 -1.00
C LEU A 313 -21.77 22.60 -1.99
N LEU A 314 -22.99 22.98 -1.64
CA LEU A 314 -23.84 23.87 -2.42
C LEU A 314 -23.81 25.29 -1.83
N CYS A 315 -23.90 26.31 -2.69
CA CYS A 315 -24.16 27.69 -2.30
C CYS A 315 -25.19 28.32 -3.24
N GLY A 316 -26.35 28.71 -2.70
CA GLY A 316 -27.45 29.25 -3.52
C GLY A 316 -27.96 28.26 -4.57
N GLY A 317 -27.97 26.96 -4.25
CA GLY A 317 -28.41 25.90 -5.15
C GLY A 317 -27.38 25.45 -6.21
N LYS A 318 -26.16 25.99 -6.20
CA LYS A 318 -25.08 25.60 -7.12
C LYS A 318 -23.98 24.82 -6.40
N THR A 319 -23.50 23.72 -6.99
CA THR A 319 -22.29 23.01 -6.51
C THR A 319 -21.08 23.93 -6.62
N ILE A 320 -20.39 24.13 -5.49
CA ILE A 320 -19.15 24.90 -5.41
C ILE A 320 -17.94 24.04 -5.02
N ALA A 321 -18.18 22.84 -4.49
CA ALA A 321 -17.17 21.81 -4.26
C ALA A 321 -17.81 20.42 -4.26
N SER A 322 -17.05 19.43 -4.70
CA SER A 322 -17.41 18.00 -4.68
C SER A 322 -16.21 17.21 -4.16
N ALA A 323 -16.47 16.17 -3.38
CA ALA A 323 -15.47 15.30 -2.77
C ALA A 323 -15.89 13.83 -2.82
#